data_AF-A0A7C6H5Q4-F1
#
_entry.id   AF-A0A7C6H5Q4-F1
#
_cell.length_a   1.000
_cell.length_b   1.000
_cell.length_c   1.000
_cell.angle_alpha   90.00
_cell.angle_beta   90.00
_cell.angle_gamma   90.00
#
_symmetry.space_group_name_H-M   'P 1'
#
loop_
_entity.id
_entity.type
_entity.pdbx_description
1 polymer ?
#
loop_
_entity_poly.entity_id
_entity_poly.type
_entity_poly.pdbx_seq_one_letter_code
_entity_poly.pdbx_strand_id
1 'polypeptide(L)'
;MATIKTKTTELSVACGILEHDVLSILSDELPFLFNNTVDEKTLIDVQREYVSPSNHSLYSSLWAQGKHLRANYEPFNSVSNVSWTGGLRQSSTVSASKDLVVAGTSVSVKGKSNVIYNLSPTNLFEQIPSGQLMAAHSENWFLKLVPKELNDLYKIASRYLPSLPDDVETFEGSATSTHRQILRDHIANSSRETQESFSHKYLEMCHKVAEISSNMFNTNFERAFCSASRSALVDSIIKIFFRLDSSPYLLVSLDWDGPLSQVIPSITEWKQHHQFVSLVATPNLSKKQSVVDFILTIRENSTRQDRSYKFHAEIRWSHGRFCGNPEAKLYKDFPWRAVSFLETL
;
A
#
# COMPACT_ATOMS: atom_id res chain seq x y z
N MET A 1 -8.99 -10.29 5.48
CA MET A 1 -8.16 -11.13 6.36
C MET A 1 -6.77 -11.17 5.76
N ALA A 2 -5.72 -11.15 6.58
CA ALA A 2 -4.34 -11.27 6.10
C ALA A 2 -4.15 -12.60 5.35
N THR A 3 -3.41 -12.57 4.24
CA THR A 3 -3.08 -13.78 3.47
C THR A 3 -2.12 -14.65 4.27
N ILE A 4 -2.03 -15.95 3.96
CA ILE A 4 -1.06 -16.82 4.65
C ILE A 4 0.38 -16.31 4.50
N LYS A 5 0.75 -15.87 3.30
CA LYS A 5 2.05 -15.23 3.03
C LYS A 5 2.31 -14.01 3.92
N THR A 6 1.29 -13.19 4.14
CA THR A 6 1.37 -12.02 5.04
C THR A 6 1.64 -12.45 6.47
N LYS A 7 0.86 -13.42 6.99
CA LYS A 7 1.05 -13.95 8.35
C LYS A 7 2.46 -14.54 8.53
N THR A 8 2.92 -15.36 7.57
CA THR A 8 4.25 -15.99 7.64
C THR A 8 5.37 -14.95 7.58
N THR A 9 5.21 -13.87 6.80
CA THR A 9 6.16 -12.75 6.76
C THR A 9 6.30 -12.09 8.15
N GLU A 10 5.17 -11.74 8.77
CA GLU A 10 5.13 -11.06 10.07
C GLU A 10 5.66 -11.97 11.20
N LEU A 11 5.23 -13.23 11.23
CA LEU A 11 5.63 -14.18 12.27
C LEU A 11 7.07 -14.67 12.10
N SER A 12 7.64 -14.65 10.89
CA SER A 12 9.09 -14.90 10.71
C SER A 12 9.93 -13.86 11.44
N VAL A 13 9.58 -12.57 11.34
CA VAL A 13 10.25 -11.50 12.08
C VAL A 13 10.07 -11.70 13.58
N ALA A 14 8.85 -12.00 14.03
CA ALA A 14 8.56 -12.24 15.45
C ALA A 14 9.40 -13.40 16.03
N CYS A 15 9.48 -14.53 15.32
CA CYS A 15 10.31 -15.67 15.73
C CYS A 15 11.80 -15.33 15.73
N GLY A 16 12.26 -14.52 14.77
CA GLY A 16 13.63 -14.01 14.74
C GLY A 16 13.95 -13.12 15.94
N ILE A 17 13.03 -12.22 16.32
CA ILE A 17 13.15 -11.39 17.53
C ILE A 17 13.19 -12.26 18.77
N LEU A 18 12.42 -13.35 18.82
CA LEU A 18 12.41 -14.31 19.93
C LEU A 18 13.60 -15.27 19.90
N GLU A 19 14.40 -15.29 18.83
CA GLU A 19 15.43 -16.29 18.54
C GLU A 19 14.92 -17.75 18.55
N HIS A 20 13.64 -17.95 18.24
CA HIS A 20 13.03 -19.27 18.09
C HIS A 20 12.95 -19.68 16.62
N ASP A 21 13.17 -20.97 16.33
CA ASP A 21 12.92 -21.53 15.01
C ASP A 21 11.41 -21.69 14.79
N VAL A 22 10.90 -21.14 13.69
CA VAL A 22 9.48 -21.18 13.31
C VAL A 22 8.96 -22.63 13.30
N LEU A 23 9.79 -23.58 12.86
CA LEU A 23 9.40 -24.98 12.69
C LEU A 23 9.43 -25.79 13.99
N SER A 24 10.07 -25.30 15.04
CA SER A 24 10.20 -26.01 16.31
C SER A 24 9.20 -25.58 17.38
N ILE A 25 8.47 -24.49 17.16
CA ILE A 25 7.48 -23.97 18.12
C ILE A 25 6.34 -24.96 18.31
N LEU A 26 6.07 -25.29 19.56
CA LEU A 26 4.96 -26.14 19.99
C LEU A 26 3.73 -25.32 20.39
N SER A 27 2.54 -25.92 20.28
CA SER A 27 1.27 -25.24 20.55
C SER A 27 1.14 -24.74 22.01
N ASP A 28 1.77 -25.43 22.97
CA ASP A 28 1.78 -25.06 24.39
C ASP A 28 2.72 -23.90 24.72
N GLU A 29 3.66 -23.56 23.84
CA GLU A 29 4.53 -22.39 23.96
C GLU A 29 3.86 -21.09 23.51
N LEU A 30 2.81 -21.16 22.69
CA LEU A 30 2.14 -20.00 22.08
C LEU A 30 1.65 -18.94 23.10
N PRO A 31 1.05 -19.30 24.26
CA PRO A 31 0.65 -18.32 25.26
C PRO A 31 1.83 -17.49 25.80
N PHE A 32 3.01 -18.09 25.89
CA PHE A 32 4.21 -17.47 26.45
C PHE A 32 4.97 -16.67 25.39
N LEU A 33 5.14 -17.22 24.19
CA LEU A 33 5.88 -16.55 23.11
C LEU A 33 5.06 -15.43 22.46
N PHE A 34 3.74 -15.61 22.33
CA PHE A 34 2.89 -14.72 21.57
C PHE A 34 1.78 -14.02 22.37
N ASN A 35 1.79 -14.08 23.71
CA ASN A 35 0.78 -13.45 24.55
C ASN A 35 -0.67 -13.82 24.16
N ASN A 36 -0.91 -15.08 23.75
CA ASN A 36 -2.20 -15.57 23.24
C ASN A 36 -2.72 -14.89 21.96
N THR A 37 -1.88 -14.17 21.23
CA THR A 37 -2.28 -13.49 19.98
C THR A 37 -2.20 -14.38 18.73
N VAL A 38 -1.53 -15.53 18.83
CA VAL A 38 -1.42 -16.53 17.77
C VAL A 38 -2.10 -17.81 18.23
N ASP A 39 -3.03 -18.33 17.42
CA ASP A 39 -3.69 -19.62 17.66
C ASP A 39 -2.95 -20.78 16.98
N GLU A 40 -3.20 -22.00 17.46
CA GLU A 40 -2.59 -23.22 16.95
C GLU A 40 -2.81 -23.40 15.44
N LYS A 41 -4.02 -23.07 14.95
CA LYS A 41 -4.32 -23.14 13.52
C LYS A 41 -3.40 -22.22 12.71
N THR A 42 -3.20 -20.98 13.16
CA THR A 42 -2.32 -20.02 12.51
C THR A 42 -0.87 -20.49 12.54
N LEU A 43 -0.40 -21.07 13.65
CA LEU A 43 0.94 -21.66 13.73
C LEU A 43 1.14 -22.77 12.69
N ILE A 44 0.19 -23.72 12.61
CA ILE A 44 0.25 -24.83 11.65
C ILE A 44 0.27 -24.31 10.20
N ASP A 45 -0.59 -23.35 9.87
CA ASP A 45 -0.64 -22.77 8.52
C ASP A 45 0.69 -22.07 8.19
N VAL A 46 1.27 -21.35 9.15
CA VAL A 46 2.55 -20.62 9.01
C VAL A 46 3.71 -21.58 8.81
N GLN A 47 3.81 -22.63 9.60
CA GLN A 47 4.86 -23.66 9.48
C GLN A 47 4.80 -24.35 8.12
N ARG A 48 3.60 -24.68 7.62
CA ARG A 48 3.41 -25.25 6.28
C ARG A 48 3.84 -24.29 5.17
N GLU A 49 3.48 -23.01 5.28
CA GLU A 49 3.90 -22.01 4.30
C GLU A 49 5.41 -21.70 4.39
N TYR A 50 6.02 -21.77 5.58
CA TYR A 50 7.43 -21.47 5.80
C TYR A 50 8.37 -22.39 5.01
N VAL A 51 8.00 -23.67 4.89
CA VAL A 51 8.75 -24.67 4.10
C VAL A 51 8.42 -24.64 2.60
N SER A 52 7.50 -23.77 2.17
CA SER A 52 7.17 -23.61 0.75
C SER A 52 8.40 -23.18 -0.06
N PRO A 53 8.84 -23.97 -1.06
CA PRO A 53 10.04 -23.65 -1.84
C PRO A 53 9.99 -22.27 -2.51
N SER A 54 8.77 -21.79 -2.80
CA SER A 54 8.55 -20.52 -3.50
C SER A 54 8.88 -19.28 -2.68
N ASN A 55 8.73 -19.34 -1.35
CA ASN A 55 8.86 -18.18 -0.45
C ASN A 55 9.83 -18.42 0.71
N HIS A 56 10.41 -19.62 0.85
CA HIS A 56 11.29 -19.94 1.98
C HIS A 56 12.44 -18.92 2.16
N SER A 57 13.10 -18.50 1.09
CA SER A 57 14.20 -17.51 1.16
C SER A 57 13.74 -16.15 1.69
N LEU A 58 12.52 -15.73 1.36
CA LEU A 58 11.89 -14.51 1.90
C LEU A 58 11.71 -14.62 3.41
N TYR A 59 11.14 -15.73 3.88
CA TYR A 59 10.85 -15.95 5.30
C TYR A 59 12.13 -16.08 6.14
N SER A 60 13.09 -16.86 5.67
CA SER A 60 14.40 -17.01 6.33
C SER A 60 15.16 -15.68 6.41
N SER A 61 15.06 -14.84 5.37
CA SER A 61 15.67 -13.49 5.40
C SER A 61 15.01 -12.59 6.45
N LEU A 62 13.69 -12.66 6.59
CA LEU A 62 12.93 -11.89 7.58
C LEU A 62 13.16 -12.38 9.00
N TRP A 63 13.31 -13.69 9.19
CA TRP A 63 13.72 -14.27 10.47
C TRP A 63 15.11 -13.77 10.88
N ALA A 64 16.07 -13.80 9.95
CA ALA A 64 17.40 -13.26 10.20
C ALA A 64 17.37 -11.76 10.54
N GLN A 65 16.46 -10.99 9.94
CA GLN A 65 16.24 -9.59 10.31
C GLN A 65 15.64 -9.41 11.70
N GLY A 66 14.70 -10.25 12.11
CA GLY A 66 14.20 -10.24 13.48
C GLY A 66 15.34 -10.41 14.50
N LYS A 67 16.25 -11.35 14.21
CA LYS A 67 17.45 -11.58 15.04
C LYS A 67 18.41 -10.38 15.02
N HIS A 68 18.66 -9.81 13.84
CA HIS A 68 19.48 -8.60 13.72
C HIS A 68 18.88 -7.44 14.52
N LEU A 69 17.57 -7.24 14.43
CA LEU A 69 16.86 -6.20 15.15
C LEU A 69 16.96 -6.41 16.67
N ARG A 70 16.82 -7.65 17.14
CA ARG A 70 17.00 -8.00 18.55
C ARG A 70 18.37 -7.55 19.07
N ALA A 71 19.43 -7.76 18.29
CA ALA A 71 20.80 -7.46 18.70
C ALA A 71 21.18 -5.97 18.64
N ASN A 72 20.51 -5.18 17.79
CA ASN A 72 20.88 -3.78 17.51
C ASN A 72 19.89 -2.75 18.06
N TYR A 73 18.71 -3.18 18.55
CA TYR A 73 17.74 -2.30 19.19
C TYR A 73 17.62 -2.66 20.67
N GLU A 74 18.20 -1.84 21.54
CA GLU A 74 18.37 -2.12 22.97
C GLU A 74 17.10 -2.64 23.67
N PRO A 75 15.89 -2.07 23.43
CA PRO A 75 14.66 -2.57 24.05
C PRO A 75 14.31 -4.04 23.72
N PHE A 76 14.93 -4.63 22.69
CA PHE A 76 14.64 -5.99 22.24
C PHE A 76 15.63 -7.04 22.77
N ASN A 77 16.77 -6.65 23.32
CA ASN A 77 17.85 -7.58 23.71
C ASN A 77 17.39 -8.77 24.57
N SER A 78 16.47 -8.52 25.52
CA SER A 78 16.01 -9.49 26.51
C SER A 78 14.53 -9.86 26.39
N VAL A 79 13.90 -9.64 25.23
CA VAL A 79 12.46 -9.95 25.07
C VAL A 79 12.24 -11.45 25.03
N SER A 80 11.16 -11.88 25.71
CA SER A 80 10.73 -13.28 25.77
C SER A 80 9.36 -13.51 25.13
N ASN A 81 8.64 -12.44 24.76
CA ASN A 81 7.33 -12.50 24.14
C ASN A 81 7.14 -11.37 23.12
N VAL A 82 6.25 -11.61 22.15
CA VAL A 82 5.86 -10.67 21.10
C VAL A 82 4.35 -10.77 20.89
N SER A 83 3.62 -9.66 20.88
CA SER A 83 2.21 -9.69 20.51
C SER A 83 2.04 -9.50 19.00
N TRP A 84 1.41 -10.45 18.31
CA TRP A 84 1.06 -10.33 16.90
C TRP A 84 -0.30 -9.64 16.73
N THR A 85 -0.32 -8.51 16.03
CA THR A 85 -1.52 -7.69 15.81
C THR A 85 -1.94 -7.63 14.34
N GLY A 86 -1.17 -8.21 13.42
CA GLY A 86 -1.48 -8.23 11.98
C GLY A 86 -2.79 -8.96 11.62
N GLY A 87 -3.29 -9.83 12.50
CA GLY A 87 -4.60 -10.46 12.37
C GLY A 87 -5.79 -9.53 12.65
N LEU A 88 -5.56 -8.37 13.29
CA LEU A 88 -6.61 -7.45 13.72
C LEU A 88 -6.93 -6.42 12.63
N ARG A 89 -8.21 -6.01 12.57
CA ARG A 89 -8.60 -4.86 11.72
C ARG A 89 -8.20 -3.56 12.43
N GLN A 90 -7.34 -2.79 11.79
CA GLN A 90 -6.95 -1.45 12.27
C GLN A 90 -8.05 -0.42 11.93
N SER A 91 -8.15 0.61 12.77
CA SER A 91 -9.01 1.77 12.49
C SER A 91 -8.52 2.51 11.24
N SER A 92 -9.44 3.13 10.50
CA SER A 92 -9.13 3.97 9.33
C SER A 92 -8.26 5.20 9.67
N THR A 93 -8.17 5.57 10.95
CA THR A 93 -7.35 6.69 11.44
C THR A 93 -5.88 6.32 11.66
N VAL A 94 -5.54 5.03 11.65
CA VAL A 94 -4.15 4.56 11.81
C VAL A 94 -3.47 4.64 10.45
N SER A 95 -2.42 5.46 10.34
CA SER A 95 -1.63 5.50 9.12
C SER A 95 -0.72 4.29 9.04
N ALA A 96 0.08 3.97 10.07
CA ALA A 96 1.06 2.89 9.96
C ALA A 96 0.52 1.54 10.46
N SER A 97 0.74 0.49 9.68
CA SER A 97 0.38 -0.87 10.08
C SER A 97 1.25 -1.32 11.27
N LYS A 98 0.61 -1.62 12.39
CA LYS A 98 1.21 -2.25 13.57
C LYS A 98 0.98 -3.75 13.48
N ASP A 99 1.99 -4.48 13.05
CA ASP A 99 1.89 -5.92 12.79
C ASP A 99 2.37 -6.72 14.01
N LEU A 100 3.38 -6.21 14.72
CA LEU A 100 3.86 -6.72 16.00
C LEU A 100 3.94 -5.62 17.05
N VAL A 101 3.84 -6.01 18.32
CA VAL A 101 4.20 -5.18 19.48
C VAL A 101 5.22 -5.94 20.32
N VAL A 102 6.38 -5.32 20.54
CA VAL A 102 7.52 -5.90 21.23
C VAL A 102 8.06 -4.89 22.24
N ALA A 103 8.08 -5.24 23.53
CA ALA A 103 8.48 -4.32 24.62
C ALA A 103 7.80 -2.93 24.53
N GLY A 104 6.51 -2.90 24.16
CA GLY A 104 5.74 -1.66 23.96
C GLY A 104 6.03 -0.90 22.65
N THR A 105 7.02 -1.33 21.86
CA THR A 105 7.36 -0.75 20.55
C THR A 105 6.52 -1.41 19.45
N SER A 106 5.91 -0.59 18.59
CA SER A 106 5.21 -1.10 17.41
C SER A 106 6.19 -1.44 16.29
N VAL A 107 5.98 -2.57 15.63
CA VAL A 107 6.78 -3.00 14.46
C VAL A 107 5.84 -3.23 13.28
N SER A 108 6.14 -2.60 12.15
CA SER A 108 5.52 -2.85 10.86
C SER A 108 6.45 -3.76 10.05
N VAL A 109 5.91 -4.85 9.53
CA VAL A 109 6.65 -5.80 8.69
C VAL A 109 6.19 -5.67 7.25
N LYS A 110 7.13 -5.41 6.35
CA LYS A 110 6.89 -5.38 4.90
C LYS A 110 7.78 -6.41 4.22
N GLY A 111 7.17 -7.38 3.54
CA GLY A 111 7.92 -8.23 2.62
C GLY A 111 8.50 -7.42 1.44
N LYS A 112 8.81 -8.09 0.33
CA LYS A 112 9.32 -7.42 -0.88
C LYS A 112 8.24 -6.59 -1.58
N SER A 113 8.03 -5.34 -1.17
CA SER A 113 7.01 -4.45 -1.73
C SER A 113 7.40 -2.97 -1.69
N ASN A 114 7.24 -2.29 -2.82
CA ASN A 114 7.39 -0.83 -2.94
C ASN A 114 6.09 -0.08 -2.64
N VAL A 115 5.01 -0.80 -2.35
CA VAL A 115 3.71 -0.19 -2.06
C VAL A 115 3.70 0.39 -0.66
N ILE A 116 3.49 1.69 -0.60
CA ILE A 116 3.31 2.44 0.63
C ILE A 116 1.87 2.28 1.12
N TYR A 117 0.88 2.58 0.29
CA TYR A 117 -0.54 2.42 0.59
C TYR A 117 -1.35 1.90 -0.59
N ASN A 118 -2.43 1.19 -0.27
CA ASN A 118 -3.53 0.91 -1.19
C ASN A 118 -4.72 1.76 -0.75
N LEU A 119 -4.99 2.85 -1.46
CA LEU A 119 -6.09 3.76 -1.18
C LEU A 119 -7.18 3.62 -2.25
N SER A 120 -8.35 4.18 -2.01
CA SER A 120 -9.24 4.52 -3.12
C SER A 120 -8.66 5.72 -3.88
N PRO A 121 -8.89 5.82 -5.20
CA PRO A 121 -8.52 7.02 -5.95
C PRO A 121 -9.12 8.30 -5.36
N THR A 122 -10.36 8.26 -4.88
CA THR A 122 -10.98 9.38 -4.15
C THR A 122 -10.14 9.82 -2.96
N ASN A 123 -9.64 8.89 -2.15
CA ASN A 123 -8.83 9.25 -1.00
C ASN A 123 -7.49 9.87 -1.43
N LEU A 124 -6.83 9.32 -2.46
CA LEU A 124 -5.53 9.81 -2.89
C LEU A 124 -5.58 11.14 -3.66
N PHE A 125 -6.55 11.33 -4.55
CA PHE A 125 -6.59 12.47 -5.48
C PHE A 125 -7.58 13.57 -5.08
N GLU A 126 -8.47 13.32 -4.12
CA GLU A 126 -9.41 14.33 -3.59
C GLU A 126 -9.24 14.57 -2.09
N GLN A 127 -9.41 13.55 -1.25
CA GLN A 127 -9.49 13.76 0.21
C GLN A 127 -8.17 14.22 0.81
N ILE A 128 -7.09 13.47 0.56
CA ILE A 128 -5.75 13.79 1.04
C ILE A 128 -5.30 15.19 0.57
N PRO A 129 -5.31 15.54 -0.73
CA PRO A 129 -4.87 16.86 -1.18
C PRO A 129 -5.81 17.99 -0.74
N SER A 130 -7.07 17.69 -0.35
CA SER A 130 -7.98 18.68 0.23
C SER A 130 -7.81 18.85 1.75
N GLY A 131 -6.95 18.06 2.40
CA GLY A 131 -6.82 18.03 3.86
C GLY A 131 -8.06 17.49 4.58
N GLN A 132 -8.85 16.65 3.89
CA GLN A 132 -10.08 16.04 4.41
C GLN A 132 -9.82 14.62 4.91
N LEU A 133 -10.72 14.12 5.76
CA LEU A 133 -10.67 12.74 6.25
C LEU A 133 -10.94 11.75 5.11
N MET A 134 -10.32 10.58 5.18
CA MET A 134 -10.53 9.53 4.18
C MET A 134 -11.98 9.05 4.17
N ALA A 135 -12.56 8.95 2.99
CA ALA A 135 -13.88 8.37 2.78
C ALA A 135 -13.83 6.83 2.94
N ALA A 136 -14.83 6.28 3.64
CA ALA A 136 -15.00 4.83 3.81
C ALA A 136 -15.51 4.15 2.53
N HIS A 137 -16.31 4.86 1.74
CA HIS A 137 -16.83 4.43 0.45
C HIS A 137 -16.41 5.42 -0.61
N SER A 138 -15.96 4.90 -1.76
CA SER A 138 -15.65 5.70 -2.94
C SER A 138 -16.50 5.21 -4.10
N GLU A 139 -16.93 6.14 -4.94
CA GLU A 139 -17.53 5.83 -6.23
C GLU A 139 -16.53 5.17 -7.20
N ASN A 140 -17.02 4.65 -8.32
CA ASN A 140 -16.16 4.10 -9.37
C ASN A 140 -15.41 5.24 -10.08
N TRP A 141 -14.10 5.33 -9.84
CA TRP A 141 -13.28 6.43 -10.34
C TRP A 141 -13.28 6.57 -11.87
N PHE A 142 -13.29 5.46 -12.60
CA PHE A 142 -13.33 5.51 -14.07
C PHE A 142 -14.68 6.02 -14.57
N LEU A 143 -15.77 5.57 -13.94
CA LEU A 143 -17.11 6.05 -14.26
C LEU A 143 -17.27 7.54 -13.92
N LYS A 144 -16.70 7.99 -12.81
CA LYS A 144 -16.69 9.40 -12.39
C LYS A 144 -15.97 10.30 -13.40
N LEU A 145 -14.74 9.96 -13.78
CA LEU A 145 -13.87 10.86 -14.53
C LEU A 145 -14.02 10.75 -16.05
N VAL A 146 -14.26 9.54 -16.55
CA VAL A 146 -14.23 9.23 -17.99
C VAL A 146 -15.38 8.29 -18.40
N PRO A 147 -16.65 8.64 -18.08
CA PRO A 147 -17.79 7.74 -18.31
C PRO A 147 -17.93 7.33 -19.77
N LYS A 148 -17.65 8.25 -20.71
CA LYS A 148 -17.69 7.97 -22.14
C LYS A 148 -16.63 6.95 -22.56
N GLU A 149 -15.37 7.18 -22.20
CA GLU A 149 -14.26 6.28 -22.57
C GLU A 149 -14.44 4.89 -21.92
N LEU A 150 -14.92 4.85 -20.67
CA LEU A 150 -15.23 3.59 -20.00
C LEU A 150 -16.37 2.84 -20.71
N ASN A 151 -17.41 3.55 -21.16
CA ASN A 151 -18.52 2.95 -21.91
C ASN A 151 -18.09 2.44 -23.28
N ASP A 152 -17.23 3.19 -24.00
CA ASP A 152 -16.67 2.76 -25.28
C ASP A 152 -15.83 1.48 -25.11
N LEU A 153 -15.01 1.42 -24.05
CA LEU A 153 -14.25 0.23 -23.70
C LEU A 153 -15.16 -0.96 -23.34
N TYR A 154 -16.21 -0.70 -22.56
CA TYR A 154 -17.19 -1.71 -22.17
C TYR A 154 -17.91 -2.30 -23.38
N LYS A 155 -18.36 -1.46 -24.33
CA LYS A 155 -19.03 -1.91 -25.56
C LYS A 155 -18.18 -2.80 -26.44
N ILE A 156 -16.86 -2.62 -26.43
CA ILE A 156 -15.94 -3.55 -27.11
C ILE A 156 -15.94 -4.89 -26.38
N ALA A 157 -15.86 -4.88 -25.05
CA ALA A 157 -15.80 -6.08 -24.23
C ALA A 157 -17.13 -6.84 -24.15
N SER A 158 -18.28 -6.17 -24.23
CA SER A 158 -19.61 -6.77 -24.08
C SER A 158 -20.31 -7.09 -25.41
N ARG A 159 -19.71 -6.75 -26.56
CA ARG A 159 -20.33 -6.78 -27.90
C ARG A 159 -21.12 -8.07 -28.22
N TYR A 160 -20.65 -9.22 -27.75
CA TYR A 160 -21.26 -10.53 -28.03
C TYR A 160 -21.87 -11.19 -26.78
N LEU A 161 -22.17 -10.40 -25.75
CA LEU A 161 -22.72 -10.84 -24.48
C LEU A 161 -24.10 -10.21 -24.24
N PRO A 162 -25.17 -10.68 -24.91
CA PRO A 162 -26.51 -10.09 -24.83
C PRO A 162 -27.17 -10.24 -23.45
N SER A 163 -26.59 -11.06 -22.56
CA SER A 163 -27.03 -11.19 -21.17
C SER A 163 -26.53 -10.07 -20.25
N LEU A 164 -25.60 -9.22 -20.73
CA LEU A 164 -25.10 -8.08 -19.99
C LEU A 164 -25.83 -6.79 -20.41
N PRO A 165 -25.94 -5.79 -19.53
CA PRO A 165 -26.50 -4.48 -19.88
C PRO A 165 -25.81 -3.81 -21.07
N ASP A 166 -26.53 -2.96 -21.79
CA ASP A 166 -26.03 -2.28 -23.00
C ASP A 166 -24.99 -1.17 -22.72
N ASP A 167 -24.98 -0.65 -21.50
CA ASP A 167 -24.11 0.44 -21.06
C ASP A 167 -23.40 0.11 -19.74
N VAL A 168 -22.24 0.76 -19.54
CA VAL A 168 -21.37 0.47 -18.40
C VAL A 168 -21.93 0.97 -17.06
N GLU A 169 -22.77 2.00 -17.06
CA GLU A 169 -23.34 2.55 -15.83
C GLU A 169 -24.36 1.57 -15.23
N THR A 170 -25.27 1.08 -16.08
CA THR A 170 -26.21 0.01 -15.72
C THR A 170 -25.47 -1.27 -15.33
N PHE A 171 -24.39 -1.63 -16.04
CA PHE A 171 -23.54 -2.77 -15.68
C PHE A 171 -22.94 -2.58 -14.29
N GLU A 172 -22.25 -1.48 -14.00
CA GLU A 172 -21.61 -1.28 -12.70
C GLU A 172 -22.62 -1.22 -11.54
N GLY A 173 -23.83 -0.69 -11.78
CA GLY A 173 -24.92 -0.63 -10.80
C GLY A 173 -25.62 -1.97 -10.52
N SER A 174 -25.56 -2.95 -11.43
CA SER A 174 -26.33 -4.20 -11.34
C SER A 174 -25.49 -5.49 -11.45
N ALA A 175 -24.21 -5.40 -11.82
CA ALA A 175 -23.39 -6.56 -12.11
C ALA A 175 -23.09 -7.41 -10.87
N THR A 176 -23.39 -8.70 -10.96
CA THR A 176 -23.02 -9.72 -9.99
C THR A 176 -21.58 -10.20 -10.22
N SER A 177 -21.03 -10.98 -9.29
CA SER A 177 -19.74 -11.66 -9.48
C SER A 177 -19.71 -12.52 -10.74
N THR A 178 -20.83 -13.19 -11.06
CA THR A 178 -21.00 -14.00 -12.27
C THR A 178 -20.93 -13.15 -13.54
N HIS A 179 -21.64 -12.01 -13.59
CA HIS A 179 -21.58 -11.10 -14.74
C HIS A 179 -20.15 -10.61 -15.00
N ARG A 180 -19.44 -10.24 -13.94
CA ARG A 180 -18.04 -9.78 -14.02
C ARG A 180 -17.09 -10.90 -14.47
N GLN A 181 -17.31 -12.13 -14.02
CA GLN A 181 -16.55 -13.30 -14.47
C GLN A 181 -16.75 -13.55 -15.97
N ILE A 182 -18.00 -13.57 -16.44
CA ILE A 182 -18.33 -13.75 -17.87
C ILE A 182 -17.62 -12.71 -18.74
N LEU A 183 -17.68 -11.43 -18.34
CA LEU A 183 -17.04 -10.35 -19.09
C LEU A 183 -15.51 -10.50 -19.12
N ARG A 184 -14.87 -10.84 -18.00
CA ARG A 184 -13.42 -11.11 -17.94
C ARG A 184 -13.01 -12.24 -18.87
N ASP A 185 -13.72 -13.36 -18.81
CA ASP A 185 -13.41 -14.54 -19.61
C ASP A 185 -13.60 -14.25 -21.10
N HIS A 186 -14.63 -13.47 -21.46
CA HIS A 186 -14.82 -13.04 -22.83
C HIS A 186 -13.68 -12.16 -23.34
N ILE A 187 -13.23 -11.17 -22.55
CA ILE A 187 -12.08 -10.33 -22.90
C ILE A 187 -10.84 -11.21 -23.13
N ALA A 188 -10.56 -12.15 -22.22
CA ALA A 188 -9.39 -13.03 -22.31
C ALA A 188 -9.41 -13.95 -23.54
N ASN A 189 -10.59 -14.41 -23.95
CA ASN A 189 -10.77 -15.35 -25.07
C ASN A 189 -11.15 -14.67 -26.40
N SER A 190 -11.19 -13.33 -26.45
CA SER A 190 -11.57 -12.59 -27.65
C SER A 190 -10.52 -12.68 -28.77
N SER A 191 -10.93 -12.38 -30.01
CA SER A 191 -10.02 -12.39 -31.15
C SER A 191 -8.87 -11.39 -30.98
N ARG A 192 -7.72 -11.64 -31.62
CA ARG A 192 -6.56 -10.74 -31.57
C ARG A 192 -6.92 -9.30 -31.96
N GLU A 193 -7.73 -9.12 -33.00
CA GLU A 193 -8.21 -7.80 -33.44
C GLU A 193 -9.02 -7.10 -32.33
N THR A 194 -9.92 -7.84 -31.66
CA THR A 194 -10.69 -7.30 -30.53
C THR A 194 -9.79 -6.92 -29.37
N GLN A 195 -8.79 -7.75 -29.05
CA GLN A 195 -7.83 -7.49 -27.98
C GLN A 195 -6.96 -6.25 -28.29
N GLU A 196 -6.54 -6.05 -29.54
CA GLU A 196 -5.78 -4.88 -29.98
C GLU A 196 -6.63 -3.60 -29.87
N SER A 197 -7.87 -3.63 -30.37
CA SER A 197 -8.83 -2.52 -30.25
C SER A 197 -9.15 -2.19 -28.78
N PHE A 198 -9.42 -3.20 -27.96
CA PHE A 198 -9.64 -3.07 -26.53
C PHE A 198 -8.43 -2.45 -25.83
N SER A 199 -7.22 -2.94 -26.13
CA SER A 199 -5.98 -2.43 -25.52
C SER A 199 -5.72 -0.97 -25.88
N HIS A 200 -6.01 -0.58 -27.12
CA HIS A 200 -5.89 0.80 -27.57
C HIS A 200 -6.87 1.71 -26.82
N LYS A 201 -8.17 1.37 -26.76
CA LYS A 201 -9.16 2.14 -25.99
C LYS A 201 -8.89 2.17 -24.50
N TYR A 202 -8.39 1.06 -23.96
CA TYR A 202 -7.99 1.00 -22.56
C TYR A 202 -6.83 1.96 -22.27
N LEU A 203 -5.86 2.07 -23.18
CA LEU A 203 -4.73 3.01 -23.04
C LEU A 203 -5.20 4.47 -23.11
N GLU A 204 -6.04 4.82 -24.07
CA GLU A 204 -6.63 6.18 -24.19
C GLU A 204 -7.35 6.57 -22.90
N MET A 205 -8.22 5.69 -22.40
CA MET A 205 -8.92 5.88 -21.12
C MET A 205 -7.92 6.08 -19.97
N CYS A 206 -6.85 5.28 -19.92
CA CYS A 206 -5.87 5.35 -18.86
C CYS A 206 -5.13 6.67 -18.80
N HIS A 207 -4.69 7.16 -19.96
CA HIS A 207 -4.00 8.45 -20.12
C HIS A 207 -4.90 9.59 -19.65
N LYS A 208 -6.14 9.62 -20.13
CA LYS A 208 -7.12 10.64 -19.73
C LYS A 208 -7.38 10.63 -18.22
N VAL A 209 -7.50 9.45 -17.61
CA VAL A 209 -7.67 9.33 -16.15
C VAL A 209 -6.44 9.86 -15.40
N ALA A 210 -5.22 9.57 -15.87
CA ALA A 210 -4.01 10.08 -15.23
C ALA A 210 -3.92 11.61 -15.31
N GLU A 211 -4.24 12.20 -16.45
CA GLU A 211 -4.27 13.66 -16.65
C GLU A 211 -5.30 14.33 -15.73
N ILE A 212 -6.53 13.84 -15.73
CA ILE A 212 -7.59 14.42 -14.88
C ILE A 212 -7.24 14.24 -13.40
N SER A 213 -6.76 13.07 -12.99
CA SER A 213 -6.45 12.78 -11.58
C SER A 213 -5.28 13.63 -11.06
N SER A 214 -4.24 13.83 -11.85
CA SER A 214 -3.09 14.69 -11.48
C SER A 214 -3.47 16.17 -11.38
N ASN A 215 -4.23 16.68 -12.36
CA ASN A 215 -4.75 18.05 -12.33
C ASN A 215 -5.66 18.29 -11.12
N MET A 216 -6.54 17.33 -10.83
CA MET A 216 -7.41 17.39 -9.66
C MET A 216 -6.64 17.38 -8.35
N PHE A 217 -5.63 16.51 -8.22
CA PHE A 217 -4.75 16.50 -7.06
C PHE A 217 -4.10 17.86 -6.83
N ASN A 218 -3.45 18.42 -7.86
CA ASN A 218 -2.76 19.71 -7.75
C ASN A 218 -3.73 20.84 -7.42
N THR A 219 -4.90 20.89 -8.07
CA THR A 219 -5.91 21.92 -7.82
C THR A 219 -6.43 21.87 -6.38
N ASN A 220 -6.73 20.67 -5.88
CA ASN A 220 -7.20 20.47 -4.51
C ASN A 220 -6.10 20.83 -3.50
N PHE A 221 -4.86 20.39 -3.79
CA PHE A 221 -3.69 20.68 -2.98
C PHE A 221 -3.45 22.19 -2.86
N GLU A 222 -3.38 22.91 -3.99
CA GLU A 222 -3.16 24.37 -4.00
C GLU A 222 -4.23 25.11 -3.21
N ARG A 223 -5.50 24.75 -3.40
CA ARG A 223 -6.62 25.35 -2.67
C ARG A 223 -6.49 25.13 -1.16
N ALA A 224 -6.21 23.90 -0.73
CA ALA A 224 -6.11 23.56 0.69
C ALA A 224 -4.83 24.14 1.32
N PHE A 225 -3.72 24.16 0.59
CA PHE A 225 -2.44 24.71 1.04
C PHE A 225 -2.49 26.22 1.30
N CYS A 226 -3.33 26.95 0.56
CA CYS A 226 -3.61 28.38 0.76
C CYS A 226 -4.72 28.66 1.79
N SER A 227 -5.26 27.63 2.46
CA SER A 227 -6.36 27.77 3.41
C SER A 227 -5.91 27.54 4.86
N ALA A 228 -6.85 27.68 5.80
CA ALA A 228 -6.63 27.36 7.22
C ALA A 228 -6.28 25.86 7.46
N SER A 229 -6.56 24.96 6.51
CA SER A 229 -6.27 23.52 6.64
C SER A 229 -4.82 23.14 6.29
N ARG A 230 -3.95 24.11 5.93
CA ARG A 230 -2.56 23.85 5.49
C ARG A 230 -1.79 22.90 6.39
N SER A 231 -1.86 23.08 7.71
CA SER A 231 -1.13 22.21 8.64
C SER A 231 -1.65 20.77 8.62
N ALA A 232 -2.97 20.57 8.60
CA ALA A 232 -3.57 19.24 8.56
C ALA A 232 -3.29 18.53 7.23
N LEU A 233 -3.30 19.29 6.12
CA LEU A 233 -2.90 18.82 4.80
C LEU A 233 -1.45 18.31 4.80
N VAL A 234 -0.50 19.13 5.25
CA VAL A 234 0.93 18.76 5.28
C VAL A 234 1.14 17.51 6.13
N ASP A 235 0.50 17.41 7.29
CA ASP A 235 0.59 16.24 8.15
C ASP A 235 0.09 14.98 7.45
N SER A 236 -1.04 15.09 6.75
CA SER A 236 -1.64 13.97 6.02
C SER A 236 -0.73 13.52 4.88
N ILE A 237 -0.15 14.45 4.13
CA ILE A 237 0.81 14.16 3.05
C ILE A 237 2.04 13.45 3.60
N ILE A 238 2.69 13.98 4.64
CA ILE A 238 3.93 13.40 5.18
C ILE A 238 3.66 12.02 5.79
N LYS A 239 2.56 11.86 6.54
CA LYS A 239 2.15 10.56 7.09
C LYS A 239 1.93 9.53 5.99
N ILE A 240 1.24 9.89 4.91
CA ILE A 240 0.95 8.94 3.84
C ILE A 240 2.18 8.65 2.99
N PHE A 241 2.92 9.65 2.51
CA PHE A 241 4.03 9.43 1.58
C PHE A 241 5.26 8.80 2.23
N PHE A 242 5.50 9.02 3.53
CA PHE A 242 6.63 8.43 4.24
C PHE A 242 6.23 7.41 5.32
N ARG A 243 4.95 7.05 5.40
CA ARG A 243 4.38 6.11 6.40
C ARG A 243 4.51 6.58 7.85
N LEU A 244 4.67 7.87 8.14
CA LEU A 244 4.72 8.32 9.54
C LEU A 244 3.38 8.12 10.25
N ASP A 245 3.44 8.04 11.57
CA ASP A 245 2.29 8.03 12.47
C ASP A 245 2.45 9.09 13.57
N SER A 246 1.50 9.13 14.49
CA SER A 246 1.49 9.91 15.72
C SER A 246 2.51 9.44 16.76
N SER A 247 3.00 8.20 16.66
CA SER A 247 4.02 7.62 17.54
C SER A 247 5.13 6.98 16.69
N PRO A 248 6.38 6.98 17.18
CA PRO A 248 7.46 6.30 16.50
C PRO A 248 7.23 4.79 16.48
N TYR A 249 7.75 4.13 15.45
CA TYR A 249 7.65 2.68 15.29
C TYR A 249 8.81 2.14 14.44
N LEU A 250 9.00 0.83 14.43
CA LEU A 250 10.04 0.18 13.63
C LEU A 250 9.48 -0.37 12.32
N LEU A 251 10.15 -0.11 11.21
CA LEU A 251 9.86 -0.75 9.93
C LEU A 251 10.91 -1.83 9.67
N VAL A 252 10.47 -3.08 9.59
CA VAL A 252 11.29 -4.21 9.12
C VAL A 252 10.86 -4.53 7.70
N SER A 253 11.79 -4.49 6.75
CA SER A 253 11.46 -4.72 5.35
C SER A 253 12.51 -5.48 4.55
N LEU A 254 12.10 -6.08 3.44
CA LEU A 254 13.01 -6.47 2.36
C LEU A 254 12.91 -5.45 1.22
N ASP A 255 13.86 -4.53 1.17
CA ASP A 255 13.89 -3.46 0.18
C ASP A 255 14.81 -3.81 -1.01
N TRP A 256 15.10 -2.84 -1.88
CA TRP A 256 15.86 -3.03 -3.13
C TRP A 256 17.25 -3.62 -2.89
N ASP A 257 17.95 -3.11 -1.88
CA ASP A 257 19.33 -3.50 -1.55
C ASP A 257 19.38 -4.68 -0.57
N GLY A 258 18.22 -5.27 -0.26
CA GLY A 258 18.09 -6.37 0.67
C GLY A 258 17.35 -5.97 1.96
N PRO A 259 17.52 -6.78 3.01
CA PRO A 259 16.82 -6.58 4.26
C PRO A 259 17.22 -5.28 4.98
N LEU A 260 16.26 -4.65 5.65
CA LEU A 260 16.44 -3.36 6.30
C LEU A 260 15.53 -3.23 7.52
N SER A 261 16.08 -2.71 8.63
CA SER A 261 15.33 -2.29 9.80
C SER A 261 15.54 -0.80 10.02
N GLN A 262 14.45 -0.05 10.25
CA GLN A 262 14.51 1.40 10.43
C GLN A 262 13.60 1.91 11.53
N VAL A 263 14.05 2.96 12.21
CA VAL A 263 13.21 3.76 13.10
C VAL A 263 12.44 4.77 12.26
N ILE A 264 11.12 4.67 12.30
CA ILE A 264 10.23 5.66 11.70
C ILE A 264 9.81 6.64 12.80
N PRO A 265 10.17 7.93 12.69
CA PRO A 265 9.81 8.91 13.71
C PRO A 265 8.30 9.20 13.70
N SER A 266 7.81 9.76 14.79
CA SER A 266 6.50 10.40 14.82
C SER A 266 6.48 11.64 13.91
N ILE A 267 5.27 12.02 13.48
CA ILE A 267 5.06 13.29 12.75
C ILE A 267 5.54 14.50 13.56
N THR A 268 5.48 14.43 14.90
CA THR A 268 5.91 15.51 15.79
C THR A 268 7.43 15.66 15.76
N GLU A 269 8.18 14.57 15.92
CA GLU A 269 9.64 14.56 15.82
C GLU A 269 10.10 15.01 14.43
N TRP A 270 9.44 14.52 13.37
CA TRP A 270 9.76 14.92 12.01
C TRP A 270 9.68 16.45 11.81
N LYS A 271 8.62 17.09 12.31
CA LYS A 271 8.42 18.55 12.21
C LYS A 271 9.47 19.39 12.94
N GLN A 272 10.12 18.84 13.97
CA GLN A 272 11.18 19.55 14.68
C GLN A 272 12.40 19.76 13.78
N HIS A 273 12.70 18.78 12.92
CA HIS A 273 13.91 18.75 12.12
C HIS A 273 13.69 19.02 10.63
N HIS A 274 12.45 18.92 10.14
CA HIS A 274 12.14 19.00 8.72
C HIS A 274 10.96 19.92 8.41
N GLN A 275 10.92 20.38 7.16
CA GLN A 275 9.84 21.20 6.63
C GLN A 275 9.37 20.64 5.29
N PHE A 276 8.06 20.69 5.06
CA PHE A 276 7.49 20.45 3.74
C PHE A 276 7.79 21.64 2.82
N VAL A 277 8.28 21.37 1.61
CA VAL A 277 8.58 22.40 0.60
C VAL A 277 7.52 22.39 -0.49
N SER A 278 7.35 21.26 -1.18
CA SER A 278 6.42 21.15 -2.31
C SER A 278 6.01 19.71 -2.57
N LEU A 279 4.86 19.54 -3.21
CA LEU A 279 4.39 18.28 -3.77
C LEU A 279 3.70 18.57 -5.10
N VAL A 280 4.15 17.91 -6.15
CA VAL A 280 3.58 18.07 -7.50
C VAL A 280 3.21 16.72 -8.05
N ALA A 281 2.00 16.59 -8.59
CA ALA A 281 1.52 15.43 -9.32
C ALA A 281 1.58 15.66 -10.83
N THR A 282 2.06 14.68 -11.60
CA THR A 282 2.12 14.74 -13.07
C THR A 282 1.65 13.43 -13.69
N PRO A 283 0.90 13.46 -14.81
CA PRO A 283 0.46 12.22 -15.46
C PRO A 283 1.65 11.54 -16.16
N ASN A 284 1.74 10.21 -16.03
CA ASN A 284 2.75 9.43 -16.74
C ASN A 284 2.15 8.67 -17.92
N LEU A 285 2.15 9.32 -19.08
CA LEU A 285 1.54 8.81 -20.32
C LEU A 285 2.41 7.74 -21.02
N SER A 286 3.63 7.49 -20.55
CA SER A 286 4.46 6.41 -21.09
C SER A 286 4.02 5.01 -20.62
N LYS A 287 3.19 4.95 -19.57
CA LYS A 287 2.75 3.70 -18.95
C LYS A 287 1.50 3.15 -19.65
N LYS A 288 1.34 1.82 -19.61
CA LYS A 288 0.18 1.09 -20.16
C LYS A 288 -1.01 1.00 -19.20
N GLN A 289 -1.06 1.88 -18.20
CA GLN A 289 -2.09 1.96 -17.16
C GLN A 289 -2.18 3.41 -16.69
N SER A 290 -3.23 3.77 -15.95
CA SER A 290 -3.34 5.10 -15.34
C SER A 290 -2.28 5.28 -14.26
N VAL A 291 -1.25 6.05 -14.54
CA VAL A 291 -0.16 6.35 -13.60
C VAL A 291 -0.02 7.85 -13.39
N VAL A 292 0.05 8.26 -12.13
CA VAL A 292 0.37 9.63 -11.73
C VAL A 292 1.67 9.61 -10.93
N ASP A 293 2.68 10.30 -11.42
CA ASP A 293 3.96 10.48 -10.72
C ASP A 293 3.83 11.64 -9.74
N PHE A 294 4.53 11.56 -8.61
CA PHE A 294 4.62 12.60 -7.61
C PHE A 294 6.08 12.91 -7.28
N ILE A 295 6.37 14.19 -7.06
CA ILE A 295 7.65 14.65 -6.54
C ILE A 295 7.38 15.42 -5.25
N LEU A 296 7.77 14.83 -4.12
CA LEU A 296 7.67 15.42 -2.79
C LEU A 296 9.03 15.98 -2.38
N THR A 297 9.11 17.28 -2.10
CA THR A 297 10.31 17.93 -1.62
C THR A 297 10.17 18.32 -0.16
N ILE A 298 11.17 17.95 0.64
CA ILE A 298 11.29 18.33 2.04
C ILE A 298 12.62 19.05 2.24
N ARG A 299 12.69 19.89 3.27
CA ARG A 299 13.89 20.60 3.71
C ARG A 299 14.32 20.11 5.07
N GLU A 300 15.61 19.86 5.23
CA GLU A 300 16.20 19.65 6.55
C GLU A 300 16.52 21.02 7.19
N ASN A 301 16.09 21.24 8.44
CA ASN A 301 16.17 22.54 9.10
C ASN A 301 17.61 22.95 9.44
N SER A 302 18.45 21.97 9.83
CA SER A 302 19.85 22.17 10.23
C SER A 302 20.73 22.55 9.05
N THR A 303 20.62 21.83 7.93
CA THR A 303 21.47 22.00 6.74
C THR A 303 20.86 22.93 5.69
N ARG A 304 19.55 23.22 5.80
CA ARG A 304 18.73 23.92 4.79
C ARG A 304 18.74 23.24 3.42
N GLN A 305 19.14 21.97 3.35
CA GLN A 305 19.16 21.22 2.10
C GLN A 305 17.77 20.70 1.75
N ASP A 306 17.39 20.90 0.49
CA ASP A 306 16.17 20.34 -0.08
C ASP A 306 16.46 18.95 -0.65
N ARG A 307 15.58 17.99 -0.34
CA ARG A 307 15.61 16.64 -0.92
C ARG A 307 14.26 16.30 -1.51
N SER A 308 14.29 15.83 -2.75
CA SER A 308 13.10 15.42 -3.49
C SER A 308 13.01 13.91 -3.60
N TYR A 309 11.83 13.37 -3.32
CA TYR A 309 11.52 11.96 -3.34
C TYR A 309 10.45 11.70 -4.39
N LYS A 310 10.72 10.70 -5.24
CA LYS A 310 9.82 10.30 -6.33
C LYS A 310 8.89 9.19 -5.87
N PHE A 311 7.63 9.32 -6.22
CA PHE A 311 6.60 8.33 -6.00
C PHE A 311 5.77 8.21 -7.27
N HIS A 312 4.99 7.15 -7.38
CA HIS A 312 3.94 7.08 -8.37
C HIS A 312 2.72 6.36 -7.82
N ALA A 313 1.55 6.68 -8.34
CA ALA A 313 0.33 5.95 -8.06
C ALA A 313 -0.21 5.26 -9.30
N GLU A 314 -0.56 3.99 -9.17
CA GLU A 314 -1.26 3.23 -10.21
C GLU A 314 -2.76 3.18 -9.88
N ILE A 315 -3.60 3.71 -10.76
CA ILE A 315 -5.06 3.57 -10.68
C ILE A 315 -5.47 2.36 -11.50
N ARG A 316 -6.01 1.33 -10.85
CA ARG A 316 -6.32 0.05 -11.52
C ARG A 316 -7.40 -0.73 -10.81
N TRP A 317 -7.98 -1.70 -11.51
CA TRP A 317 -8.80 -2.72 -10.87
C TRP A 317 -7.94 -3.78 -10.19
N SER A 318 -8.27 -4.17 -8.96
CA SER A 318 -7.46 -5.11 -8.17
C SER A 318 -7.48 -6.55 -8.71
N HIS A 319 -8.56 -6.97 -9.39
CA HIS A 319 -8.78 -8.37 -9.79
C HIS A 319 -9.16 -8.53 -11.28
N GLY A 320 -8.58 -7.68 -12.15
CA GLY A 320 -8.86 -7.67 -13.59
C GLY A 320 -9.88 -6.59 -14.01
N ARG A 321 -10.06 -6.41 -15.33
CA ARG A 321 -10.92 -5.36 -15.90
C ARG A 321 -12.39 -5.56 -15.50
N PHE A 322 -13.10 -4.47 -15.22
CA PHE A 322 -14.53 -4.47 -14.84
C PHE A 322 -14.87 -5.27 -13.56
N CYS A 323 -13.96 -5.31 -12.59
CA CYS A 323 -14.10 -6.08 -11.34
C CYS A 323 -14.60 -5.28 -10.14
N GLY A 324 -15.26 -4.14 -10.40
CA GLY A 324 -15.77 -3.21 -9.39
C GLY A 324 -14.96 -1.92 -9.36
N ASN A 325 -14.91 -1.28 -8.19
CA ASN A 325 -14.21 0.00 -8.04
C ASN A 325 -12.70 -0.17 -8.21
N PRO A 326 -12.03 0.76 -8.90
CA PRO A 326 -10.58 0.77 -8.96
C PRO A 326 -9.95 1.19 -7.62
N GLU A 327 -8.73 0.75 -7.39
CA GLU A 327 -7.83 1.15 -6.31
C GLU A 327 -6.74 2.10 -6.84
N ALA A 328 -6.17 2.92 -5.97
CA ALA A 328 -4.98 3.71 -6.21
C ALA A 328 -3.85 3.20 -5.29
N LYS A 329 -2.84 2.54 -5.88
CA LYS A 329 -1.67 2.07 -5.13
C LYS A 329 -0.56 3.09 -5.23
N LEU A 330 -0.13 3.63 -4.09
CA LEU A 330 0.99 4.54 -4.00
C LEU A 330 2.29 3.77 -3.78
N TYR A 331 3.29 4.03 -4.62
CA TYR A 331 4.59 3.39 -4.64
C TYR A 331 5.70 4.41 -4.37
N LYS A 332 6.76 3.97 -3.70
CA LYS A 332 8.04 4.71 -3.66
C LYS A 332 8.93 4.33 -4.85
N ASP A 333 9.66 5.31 -5.36
CA ASP A 333 10.69 5.14 -6.40
C ASP A 333 12.11 5.39 -5.85
N PHE A 334 12.32 5.02 -4.59
CA PHE A 334 13.61 5.07 -3.90
C PHE A 334 13.69 3.94 -2.86
N PRO A 335 14.90 3.50 -2.45
CA PRO A 335 15.04 2.62 -1.30
C PRO A 335 14.86 3.43 0.00
N TRP A 336 14.24 2.86 1.02
CA TRP A 336 13.97 3.55 2.29
C TRP A 336 15.23 4.05 3.00
N ARG A 337 16.37 3.39 2.80
CA ARG A 337 17.68 3.86 3.27
C ARG A 337 18.11 5.22 2.69
N ALA A 338 17.52 5.63 1.57
CA ALA A 338 17.81 6.93 0.95
C ALA A 338 17.02 8.08 1.59
N VAL A 339 16.04 7.77 2.46
CA VAL A 339 15.27 8.78 3.18
C VAL A 339 16.11 9.35 4.31
N SER A 340 16.44 10.63 4.18
CA SER A 340 17.44 11.33 4.99
C SER A 340 17.19 11.32 6.50
N PHE A 341 15.94 11.22 6.91
CA PHE A 341 15.52 11.32 8.31
C PHE A 341 15.18 9.97 8.94
N LEU A 342 15.32 8.87 8.19
CA LEU A 342 15.14 7.54 8.73
C LEU A 342 16.47 7.00 9.22
N GLU A 343 16.47 6.52 10.46
CA GLU A 343 17.62 5.87 11.08
C GLU A 343 17.57 4.37 10.76
N THR A 344 18.69 3.82 10.29
CA THR A 344 18.85 2.38 10.06
C THR A 344 19.49 1.73 11.27
N LEU A 345 18.92 0.59 11.68
CA LEU A 345 19.37 -0.23 12.81
C LEU A 345 20.21 -1.43 12.36
#